data_AF-A0A534RT60-F1
#
_entry.id   AF-A0A534RT60-F1
#
_cell.length_a   1.000
_cell.length_b   1.000
_cell.length_c   1.000
_cell.angle_alpha   90.00
_cell.angle_beta   90.00
_cell.angle_gamma   90.00
#
_symmetry.space_group_name_H-M   'P 1'
#
loop_
_entity.id
_entity.type
_entity.pdbx_description
1 polymer ?
#
loop_
_entity_poly.entity_id
_entity_poly.type
_entity_poly.pdbx_seq_one_letter_code
_entity_poly.pdbx_strand_id
1 'polypeptide(L)' 'GREVEIDSRPSDAIALAVRSGAPIYAAEEVIAESAIELEHDVEESEDVVEKFKEFLDEVSPEDFAAGDS' A
#
# COMPACT_ATOMS: atom_id res chain seq x y z
N GLY A 1 9.03 -32.39 -2.01
CA GLY A 1 8.59 -31.63 -0.81
C GLY A 1 7.20 -32.08 -0.43
N ARG A 2 6.73 -31.74 0.77
CA ARG A 2 5.32 -31.88 1.15
C ARG A 2 4.75 -30.49 1.35
N GLU A 3 3.49 -30.31 0.97
CA GLU A 3 2.74 -29.09 1.27
C GLU A 3 2.14 -29.19 2.67
N VAL A 4 2.09 -28.06 3.38
CA VAL A 4 1.55 -27.94 4.72
C VAL A 4 0.80 -26.62 4.80
N GLU A 5 -0.47 -26.67 5.21
CA GLU A 5 -1.24 -25.47 5.53
C GLU A 5 -0.92 -24.98 6.94
N ILE A 6 -0.73 -23.68 7.08
CA ILE A 6 -0.42 -23.01 8.33
C ILE A 6 -1.30 -21.77 8.41
N ASP A 7 -2.10 -21.68 9.48
CA ASP A 7 -2.89 -20.49 9.75
C ASP A 7 -1.98 -19.29 10.06
N SER A 8 -2.36 -18.12 9.56
CA SER A 8 -1.54 -16.92 9.63
C SER A 8 -2.38 -15.66 9.49
N ARG A 9 -1.95 -14.58 10.13
CA ARG A 9 -2.52 -13.26 9.86
C ARG A 9 -2.12 -12.82 8.45
N PRO A 10 -2.97 -12.08 7.72
CA PRO A 10 -2.65 -11.60 6.37
C PRO A 10 -1.31 -10.85 6.29
N SER A 11 -0.99 -10.01 7.29
CA SER A 11 0.27 -9.26 7.33
C SER A 11 1.51 -10.15 7.35
N ASP A 12 1.46 -11.27 8.08
CA ASP A 12 2.61 -12.17 8.23
C ASP A 12 2.81 -13.00 6.96
N ALA A 13 1.72 -13.47 6.34
CA ALA A 13 1.74 -14.20 5.07
C ALA A 13 2.31 -13.33 3.92
N ILE A 14 1.83 -12.09 3.79
CA ILE A 14 2.32 -11.14 2.78
C ILE A 14 3.81 -10.87 2.98
N ALA A 15 4.24 -10.59 4.21
CA ALA A 15 5.64 -10.28 4.49
C ALA A 15 6.59 -11.45 4.14
N LEU A 16 6.16 -12.69 4.38
CA LEU A 16 6.92 -13.88 3.99
C LEU A 16 6.94 -14.07 2.48
N ALA A 17 5.80 -13.92 1.80
CA ALA A 17 5.71 -14.05 0.34
C ALA A 17 6.62 -13.05 -0.37
N VAL A 18 6.58 -11.77 0.05
CA VAL A 18 7.45 -10.71 -0.50
C VAL A 18 8.94 -11.05 -0.32
N ARG A 19 9.36 -11.50 0.87
CA ARG A 19 10.77 -11.84 1.13
C ARG A 19 11.25 -13.08 0.38
N SER A 20 10.36 -14.03 0.13
CA SER A 20 10.70 -15.30 -0.52
C SER A 20 10.46 -15.28 -2.04
N GLY A 21 9.83 -14.22 -2.56
CA GLY A 21 9.38 -14.15 -3.95
C GLY A 21 8.26 -15.15 -4.27
N ALA A 22 7.51 -15.61 -3.26
CA ALA A 22 6.40 -16.53 -3.46
C ALA A 22 5.19 -15.79 -4.06
N PRO A 23 4.40 -16.47 -4.92
CA PRO A 23 3.17 -15.89 -5.46
C PRO A 23 2.15 -15.64 -4.35
N ILE A 24 1.35 -14.58 -4.50
CA ILE A 24 0.29 -14.19 -3.58
C ILE A 24 -1.05 -14.39 -4.29
N TYR A 25 -1.99 -15.01 -3.58
CA TYR A 25 -3.35 -15.26 -4.05
C TYR A 25 -4.34 -14.74 -3.01
N ALA A 26 -5.52 -14.35 -3.48
CA ALA A 26 -6.67 -14.03 -2.67
C ALA A 26 -7.88 -14.84 -3.17
N ALA A 27 -8.78 -15.20 -2.27
CA ALA A 27 -10.03 -15.84 -2.63
C ALA A 27 -10.89 -14.88 -3.46
N GLU A 28 -11.59 -15.41 -4.46
CA GLU A 28 -12.41 -14.61 -5.37
C GLU A 28 -13.51 -13.86 -4.63
N GLU A 29 -14.09 -14.46 -3.59
CA GLU A 29 -15.11 -13.82 -2.74
C GLU A 29 -14.56 -12.57 -2.05
N VAL A 30 -13.33 -12.64 -1.53
CA VAL A 30 -12.66 -11.54 -0.84
C VAL A 30 -12.39 -10.39 -1.81
N ILE A 31 -12.00 -10.71 -3.05
CA ILE A 31 -11.83 -9.71 -4.11
C ILE A 31 -13.18 -9.06 -4.41
N ALA A 32 -14.24 -9.84 -4.62
CA ALA A 32 -15.56 -9.31 -4.94
C ALA A 32 -16.15 -8.40 -3.84
N GLU A 33 -15.89 -8.71 -2.57
CA GLU A 33 -16.45 -7.97 -1.43
C GLU A 33 -15.61 -6.77 -1.00
N SER A 34 -14.28 -6.86 -1.10
CA SER A 34 -13.36 -5.92 -0.43
C SER A 34 -12.34 -5.27 -1.35
N ALA A 35 -12.28 -5.63 -2.64
CA ALA A 35 -11.40 -4.93 -3.57
C ALA A 35 -11.90 -3.51 -3.84
N ILE A 36 -10.95 -2.61 -4.06
CA ILE A 36 -11.20 -1.25 -4.53
C ILE A 36 -10.60 -1.19 -5.93
N GLU A 37 -11.41 -0.80 -6.91
CA GLU A 37 -10.90 -0.46 -8.23
C GLU A 37 -10.10 0.83 -8.11
N LEU A 38 -8.81 0.76 -8.43
CA LEU A 38 -7.96 1.94 -8.50
C LEU A 38 -8.22 2.58 -9.87
N GLU A 39 -8.98 3.67 -9.89
CA GLU A 39 -9.26 4.45 -11.11
C GLU A 39 -8.13 5.40 -11.52
N HIS A 40 -7.01 5.43 -10.79
CA HIS A 40 -5.88 6.28 -11.14
C HIS A 40 -4.98 5.57 -12.16
N ASP A 41 -4.93 6.12 -13.38
CA ASP A 41 -3.85 5.80 -14.32
C ASP A 41 -2.51 6.01 -13.62
N VAL A 42 -1.54 5.14 -13.89
CA VAL A 42 -0.21 5.18 -13.23
C VAL A 42 0.45 6.56 -13.38
N GLU A 43 0.10 7.30 -14.44
CA GLU A 43 0.50 8.69 -14.69
C GLU A 43 0.00 9.68 -13.61
N GLU A 44 -1.22 9.54 -13.08
CA GLU A 44 -1.73 10.43 -12.01
C GLU A 44 -0.97 10.23 -10.69
N SER A 45 -0.40 9.03 -10.47
CA SER A 45 0.37 8.74 -9.27
C SER A 45 1.74 9.42 -9.25
N GLU A 46 2.36 9.59 -10.43
CA GLU A 46 3.63 10.33 -10.55
C GLU A 46 3.41 11.84 -10.37
N ASP A 47 2.36 12.39 -10.97
CA ASP A 47 1.95 13.79 -10.81
C ASP A 47 1.64 14.15 -9.35
N VAL A 48 0.98 13.23 -8.62
CA VAL A 48 0.68 13.42 -7.18
C VAL A 48 1.97 13.39 -6.35
N VAL A 49 2.91 12.50 -6.68
CA VAL A 49 4.20 12.42 -5.99
C VAL A 49 5.05 13.66 -6.28
N GLU A 50 5.02 14.20 -7.49
CA GLU A 50 5.74 15.43 -7.86
C GLU A 50 5.17 16.64 -7.12
N LYS A 51 3.85 16.83 -7.13
CA LYS A 51 3.18 17.89 -6.34
C LYS A 51 3.44 17.77 -4.84
N PHE A 52 3.51 16.55 -4.31
CA PHE A 52 3.84 16.32 -2.91
C PHE A 52 5.29 16.70 -2.58
N LYS A 53 6.24 16.46 -3.50
CA LYS A 53 7.63 16.91 -3.35
C LYS A 53 7.75 18.43 -3.40
N GLU A 54 7.09 19.08 -4.36
CA GLU A 54 7.06 20.55 -4.45
C GLU A 54 6.49 21.17 -3.17
N PHE A 55 5.41 20.60 -2.63
CA PHE A 55 4.86 21.01 -1.35
C PHE A 55 5.89 20.91 -0.23
N LEU A 56 6.61 19.77 -0.10
CA LEU A 56 7.64 19.58 0.92
C LEU A 56 8.82 20.55 0.80
N ASP A 57 9.13 21.03 -0.39
CA ASP A 57 10.17 22.04 -0.61
C ASP A 57 9.73 23.44 -0.16
N GLU A 58 8.42 23.71 -0.15
CA GLU A 58 7.84 25.00 0.25
C GLU A 58 7.42 25.06 1.72
N VAL A 59 7.12 23.94 2.38
CA VAL A 59 6.77 23.91 3.81
C VAL A 59 7.95 23.70 4.73
N SER A 60 8.00 24.50 5.79
CA SER A 60 8.96 24.32 6.88
C SER A 60 8.37 23.42 7.99
N PRO A 61 9.21 22.77 8.81
CA PRO A 61 8.72 21.97 9.95
C PRO A 61 7.82 22.74 10.94
N GLU A 62 7.96 24.06 11.00
CA GLU A 62 7.21 24.95 11.88
C GLU A 62 5.75 25.12 11.43
N ASP A 63 5.48 24.98 10.12
CA ASP A 63 4.13 25.08 9.54
C ASP A 63 3.21 23.92 9.96
N PHE A 64 3.80 22.76 10.30
CA PHE A 64 3.08 21.60 10.83
C PHE A 64 2.73 21.71 12.32
N ALA A 65 3.39 22.63 13.05
CA ALA A 65 3.18 22.82 14.48
C ALA A 65 2.07 23.85 14.79
N ALA A 66 1.68 24.68 13.82
CA ALA A 66 0.71 25.78 14.01
C ALA A 66 -0.77 25.39 13.76
N GLY A 67 -1.06 24.11 13.48
CA GLY A 67 -2.38 23.63 13.05
C GLY A 67 -3.33 23.12 14.14
N ASP A 68 -3.09 23.41 15.43
CA ASP A 68 -4.04 23.10 16.51
C ASP A 68 -4.40 24.39 17.28
N SER A 69 -5.35 25.15 16.74
CA SER A 69 -6.12 26.22 17.43
C SER A 69 -7.39 26.55 16.66
#